data_AF-A0A8D0G6U2-F1
#
_entry.id   AF-A0A8D0G6U2-F1
#
_cell.length_a   1.000
_cell.length_b   1.000
_cell.length_c   1.000
_cell.angle_alpha   90.00
_cell.angle_beta   90.00
_cell.angle_gamma   90.00
#
_symmetry.space_group_name_H-M   'P 1'
#
loop_
_entity.id
_entity.type
_entity.pdbx_description
1 polymer ?
#
loop_
_entity_poly.entity_id
_entity_poly.type
_entity_poly.pdbx_seq_one_letter_code
_entity_poly.pdbx_strand_id
1 'polypeptide(L)'
;LAVKDPTVVERANLLNMAKLSIKGLIESALSFGRTLDSDYPPLQQFFVVMEHCLKHGLKARKSFLSYNKTIWGPLELVEKLYPEAEEIAASVRDLPGLKTPLGRARAWLRLALMQKKMADYLRCLIIKRDLLSEFYEYHALMMEEEGAVIVGLLVGLNVIDANLCVKGEDLDSQVGVIDFSMYLKNEDDIGSKERYEGFGVFQYCGFIYGKLP
;
A
#
# COMPACT_ATOMS: atom_id res chain seq x y z
N LEU A 1 28.08 -18.71 2.20
CA LEU A 1 27.22 -17.54 1.92
C LEU A 1 26.14 -17.52 2.99
N ALA A 2 26.10 -16.51 3.85
CA ALA A 2 25.05 -16.42 4.86
C ALA A 2 23.70 -16.25 4.17
N VAL A 3 22.75 -17.13 4.45
CA VAL A 3 21.37 -17.00 3.96
C VAL A 3 20.80 -15.72 4.57
N LYS A 4 20.48 -14.72 3.74
CA LYS A 4 19.82 -13.50 4.21
C LYS A 4 18.48 -13.89 4.82
N ASP A 5 18.13 -13.29 5.97
CA ASP A 5 16.85 -13.48 6.63
C ASP A 5 15.71 -13.25 5.62
N PRO A 6 14.85 -14.26 5.36
CA PRO A 6 13.76 -14.16 4.40
C PRO A 6 12.86 -12.94 4.63
N THR A 7 12.61 -12.57 5.89
CA THR A 7 11.74 -11.45 6.24
C THR A 7 12.35 -10.10 5.85
N VAL A 8 13.67 -9.96 5.98
CA VAL A 8 14.41 -8.76 5.56
C VAL A 8 14.38 -8.64 4.04
N VAL A 9 14.51 -9.76 3.33
CA VAL A 9 14.41 -9.81 1.88
C VAL A 9 13.02 -9.41 1.40
N GLU A 10 11.97 -9.96 2.03
CA GLU A 10 10.58 -9.62 1.73
C GLU A 10 10.29 -8.12 1.91
N ARG A 11 10.71 -7.53 3.04
CA ARG A 11 10.56 -6.08 3.26
C ARG A 11 11.29 -5.25 2.22
N ALA A 12 12.55 -5.61 1.91
CA ALA A 12 13.32 -4.90 0.89
C ALA A 12 12.66 -4.96 -0.49
N ASN A 13 12.07 -6.11 -0.84
CA ASN A 13 11.34 -6.27 -2.09
C ASN A 13 10.06 -5.41 -2.11
N LEU A 14 9.26 -5.42 -1.04
CA LEU A 14 8.07 -4.58 -0.92
C LEU A 14 8.42 -3.07 -0.97
N LEU A 15 9.53 -2.67 -0.34
CA LEU A 15 10.03 -1.30 -0.43
C LEU A 15 10.36 -0.91 -1.88
N ASN A 16 11.05 -1.77 -2.62
CA ASN A 16 11.39 -1.50 -4.01
C ASN A 16 10.14 -1.44 -4.90
N MET A 17 9.19 -2.34 -4.67
CA MET A 17 7.88 -2.31 -5.34
C MET A 17 7.14 -1.00 -5.06
N ALA A 18 7.10 -0.55 -3.81
CA ALA A 18 6.48 0.71 -3.42
C ALA A 18 7.17 1.90 -4.08
N LYS A 19 8.51 1.94 -4.10
CA LYS A 19 9.29 2.99 -4.77
C LYS A 19 8.95 3.09 -6.26
N LEU A 20 8.99 1.96 -6.97
CA LEU A 20 8.68 1.91 -8.40
C LEU A 20 7.24 2.33 -8.67
N SER A 21 6.29 1.84 -7.86
CA SER A 21 4.87 2.18 -8.03
C SER A 21 4.58 3.64 -7.75
N ILE A 22 5.18 4.24 -6.71
CA ILE A 22 4.99 5.66 -6.36
C ILE A 22 5.61 6.55 -7.43
N LYS A 23 6.87 6.26 -7.82
CA LYS A 23 7.57 7.01 -8.88
C LYS A 23 6.78 6.97 -10.19
N GLY A 24 6.43 5.77 -10.65
CA GLY A 24 5.71 5.56 -11.90
C GLY A 24 4.32 6.23 -11.89
N LEU A 25 3.60 6.18 -10.77
CA LEU A 25 2.32 6.87 -10.63
C LEU A 25 2.48 8.39 -10.75
N ILE A 26 3.45 8.99 -10.04
CA ILE A 26 3.68 10.45 -10.10
C ILE A 26 4.05 10.88 -11.51
N GLU A 27 5.04 10.22 -12.13
CA GLU A 27 5.51 10.55 -13.48
C GLU A 27 4.39 10.41 -14.51
N SER A 28 3.63 9.31 -14.45
CA SER A 28 2.52 9.05 -15.38
C SER A 28 1.37 10.05 -15.19
N ALA A 29 1.02 10.38 -13.94
CA ALA A 29 -0.03 11.35 -13.64
C ALA A 29 0.32 12.77 -14.10
N LEU A 30 1.57 13.20 -13.88
CA LEU A 30 2.06 14.49 -14.34
C LEU A 30 2.11 14.58 -15.87
N SER A 31 2.46 13.49 -16.55
CA SER A 31 2.41 13.40 -18.01
C SER A 31 0.98 13.41 -18.56
N PHE A 32 0.05 12.76 -17.86
CA PHE A 32 -1.36 12.70 -18.25
C PHE A 32 -2.06 14.07 -18.09
N GLY A 33 -1.70 14.83 -17.05
CA GLY A 33 -2.09 16.24 -16.88
C GLY A 33 -3.59 16.48 -16.62
N ARG A 34 -4.33 15.45 -16.19
CA ARG A 34 -5.76 15.50 -15.89
C ARG A 34 -6.04 14.79 -14.57
N THR A 35 -7.22 15.05 -14.00
CA THR A 35 -7.74 14.32 -12.84
C THR A 35 -7.80 12.83 -13.14
N LEU A 36 -7.23 12.02 -12.24
CA LEU A 36 -7.25 10.56 -12.33
C LEU A 36 -8.58 10.01 -11.83
N ASP A 37 -9.09 8.97 -12.48
CA ASP A 37 -10.23 8.18 -12.04
C ASP A 37 -9.81 6.78 -11.58
N SER A 38 -10.78 5.98 -11.15
CA SER A 38 -10.55 4.62 -10.65
C SER A 38 -10.03 3.63 -11.69
N ASP A 39 -10.18 3.92 -12.99
CA ASP A 39 -9.79 3.03 -14.08
C ASP A 39 -8.33 3.26 -14.51
N TYR A 40 -7.66 4.28 -13.94
CA TYR A 40 -6.28 4.61 -14.27
C TYR A 40 -5.29 3.52 -13.78
N PRO A 41 -4.63 2.77 -14.70
CA PRO A 41 -3.88 1.56 -14.30
C PRO A 41 -2.71 1.80 -13.33
N PRO A 42 -1.87 2.83 -13.48
CA PRO A 42 -0.81 3.11 -12.49
C PRO A 42 -1.35 3.36 -11.09
N LEU A 43 -2.56 3.91 -10.97
CA LEU A 43 -3.22 4.16 -9.70
C LEU A 43 -3.78 2.89 -9.08
N GLN A 44 -4.39 2.01 -9.89
CA GLN A 44 -4.83 0.69 -9.44
C GLN A 44 -3.65 -0.13 -8.90
N GLN A 45 -2.55 -0.16 -9.65
CA GLN A 45 -1.31 -0.82 -9.25
C GLN A 45 -0.79 -0.28 -7.91
N PHE A 46 -0.78 1.04 -7.74
CA PHE A 46 -0.39 1.68 -6.49
C PHE A 46 -1.21 1.18 -5.29
N PHE A 47 -2.54 1.14 -5.40
CA PHE A 47 -3.37 0.65 -4.31
C PHE A 47 -3.11 -0.82 -3.97
N VAL A 48 -2.83 -1.65 -4.97
CA VAL A 48 -2.46 -3.06 -4.75
C VAL A 48 -1.12 -3.15 -4.01
N VAL A 49 -0.09 -2.42 -4.45
CA VAL A 49 1.22 -2.43 -3.78
C VAL A 49 1.12 -1.93 -2.34
N MET A 50 0.34 -0.88 -2.09
CA MET A 50 0.10 -0.38 -0.73
C MET A 50 -0.63 -1.39 0.14
N GLU A 51 -1.62 -2.11 -0.39
CA GLU A 51 -2.30 -3.19 0.33
C GLU A 51 -1.33 -4.29 0.75
N HIS A 52 -0.41 -4.70 -0.13
CA HIS A 52 0.64 -5.70 0.20
C HIS A 52 1.60 -5.17 1.27
N CYS A 53 2.04 -3.92 1.17
CA CYS A 53 2.90 -3.30 2.18
C CYS A 53 2.24 -3.28 3.56
N LEU A 54 0.96 -2.88 3.62
CA LEU A 54 0.19 -2.83 4.86
C LEU A 54 -0.16 -4.22 5.38
N LYS A 55 -0.25 -5.26 4.55
CA LYS A 55 -0.51 -6.64 5.02
C LYS A 55 0.71 -7.33 5.61
N HIS A 56 1.91 -6.94 5.19
CA HIS A 56 3.13 -7.62 5.60
C HIS A 56 3.33 -7.58 7.12
N GLY A 57 3.42 -8.77 7.72
CA GLY A 57 3.64 -8.94 9.16
C GLY A 57 2.43 -8.61 10.04
N LEU A 58 1.20 -8.57 9.48
CA LEU A 58 0.00 -8.52 10.32
C LEU A 58 -0.11 -9.75 11.22
N LYS A 59 -0.42 -9.52 12.48
CA LYS A 59 -0.67 -10.57 13.47
C LYS A 59 -1.93 -11.35 13.10
N ALA A 60 -1.79 -12.67 12.98
CA ALA A 60 -2.95 -13.55 12.96
C ALA A 60 -3.50 -13.71 14.38
N ARG A 61 -4.18 -12.69 14.95
CA ARG A 61 -4.71 -12.81 16.32
C ARG A 61 -5.64 -14.03 16.44
N LYS A 62 -5.38 -14.89 17.43
CA LYS A 62 -6.19 -16.04 17.86
C LYS A 62 -7.45 -15.62 18.63
N SER A 63 -8.16 -14.57 18.20
CA SER A 63 -9.45 -14.20 18.80
C SER A 63 -10.58 -14.81 17.98
N PHE A 64 -11.62 -15.32 18.66
CA PHE A 64 -12.79 -15.98 18.06
C PHE A 64 -13.63 -15.08 17.12
N LEU A 65 -13.26 -13.80 16.96
CA LEU A 65 -13.82 -12.90 15.95
C LEU A 65 -12.82 -12.67 14.80
N SER A 66 -13.17 -13.18 13.62
CA SER A 66 -12.43 -13.20 12.34
C SER A 66 -12.01 -11.81 11.78
N TYR A 67 -12.48 -10.71 12.37
CA TYR A 67 -12.34 -9.34 11.85
C TYR A 67 -10.91 -8.76 11.93
N ASN A 68 -10.00 -9.41 12.64
CA ASN A 68 -8.68 -8.86 13.01
C ASN A 68 -7.49 -9.36 12.17
N LYS A 69 -7.71 -9.85 10.94
CA LYS A 69 -6.64 -10.20 9.99
C LYS A 69 -6.48 -9.20 8.84
N THR A 70 -7.15 -8.06 8.91
CA THR A 70 -7.19 -7.10 7.80
C THR A 70 -6.47 -5.82 8.17
N ILE A 71 -6.03 -5.10 7.13
CA ILE A 71 -5.41 -3.77 7.26
C ILE A 71 -6.38 -2.71 7.79
N TRP A 72 -7.67 -3.01 7.97
CA TRP A 72 -8.65 -2.08 8.51
C TRP A 72 -8.38 -1.69 9.97
N GLY A 73 -8.01 -2.65 10.83
CA GLY A 73 -7.78 -2.40 12.25
C GLY A 73 -6.74 -1.29 12.52
N PRO A 74 -5.54 -1.34 11.89
CA PRO A 74 -4.59 -0.24 11.94
C PRO A 74 -5.14 1.09 11.41
N LEU A 75 -5.93 1.07 10.32
CA LEU A 75 -6.48 2.29 9.72
C LEU A 75 -7.57 2.93 10.60
N GLU A 76 -8.35 2.13 11.33
CA GLU A 76 -9.28 2.62 12.36
C GLU A 76 -8.56 3.35 13.51
N LEU A 77 -7.27 3.11 13.75
CA LEU A 77 -6.53 3.91 14.73
C LEU A 77 -6.31 5.34 14.26
N VAL A 78 -6.29 5.61 12.94
CA VAL A 78 -6.00 6.95 12.42
C VAL A 78 -7.04 7.95 12.91
N GLU A 79 -8.33 7.60 12.91
CA GLU A 79 -9.42 8.50 13.36
C GLU A 79 -9.23 8.93 14.82
N LYS A 80 -8.67 8.05 15.66
CA LYS A 80 -8.43 8.32 17.09
C LYS A 80 -7.19 9.20 17.31
N LEU A 81 -6.25 9.17 16.37
CA LEU A 81 -4.97 9.86 16.45
C LEU A 81 -4.95 11.17 15.68
N TYR A 82 -5.85 11.34 14.72
CA TYR A 82 -5.86 12.44 13.77
C TYR A 82 -7.32 12.87 13.49
N PRO A 83 -7.84 13.91 14.17
CA PRO A 83 -9.24 14.30 14.07
C PRO A 83 -9.74 14.57 12.65
N GLU A 84 -8.89 15.07 11.75
CA GLU A 84 -9.26 15.31 10.34
C GLU A 84 -9.61 14.01 9.59
N ALA A 85 -9.19 12.85 10.08
CA ALA A 85 -9.53 11.56 9.49
C ALA A 85 -10.95 11.07 9.87
N GLU A 86 -11.67 11.78 10.76
CA GLU A 86 -13.04 11.43 11.13
C GLU A 86 -13.99 11.44 9.91
N GLU A 87 -13.81 12.40 9.01
CA GLU A 87 -14.64 12.54 7.80
C GLU A 87 -14.54 11.31 6.89
N ILE A 88 -13.32 10.83 6.63
CA ILE A 88 -13.12 9.63 5.80
C ILE A 88 -13.59 8.37 6.51
N ALA A 89 -13.40 8.28 7.83
CA ALA A 89 -13.85 7.13 8.60
C ALA A 89 -15.38 7.03 8.61
N ALA A 90 -16.08 8.15 8.77
CA ALA A 90 -17.53 8.24 8.63
C ALA A 90 -17.97 7.86 7.21
N SER A 91 -17.33 8.42 6.18
CA SER A 91 -17.62 8.13 4.77
C SER A 91 -17.51 6.63 4.43
N VAL A 92 -16.47 5.96 4.94
CA VAL A 92 -16.26 4.51 4.73
C VAL A 92 -17.32 3.68 5.46
N ARG A 93 -17.69 4.08 6.69
CA ARG A 93 -18.70 3.39 7.50
C ARG A 93 -20.09 3.47 6.87
N ASP A 94 -20.42 4.60 6.26
CA ASP A 94 -21.74 4.88 5.67
C ASP A 94 -21.83 4.46 4.19
N LEU A 95 -20.75 3.94 3.61
CA LEU A 95 -20.72 3.58 2.19
C LEU A 95 -21.61 2.36 1.90
N PRO A 96 -22.70 2.51 1.10
CA PRO A 96 -23.60 1.41 0.82
C PRO A 96 -22.92 0.37 -0.06
N GLY A 97 -23.13 -0.92 0.27
CA GLY A 97 -22.57 -2.04 -0.48
C GLY A 97 -21.26 -2.58 0.07
N LEU A 98 -20.58 -1.85 0.96
CA LEU A 98 -19.29 -2.25 1.54
C LEU A 98 -19.47 -3.10 2.80
N LYS A 99 -19.15 -4.39 2.71
CA LYS A 99 -19.46 -5.39 3.75
C LYS A 99 -18.22 -5.89 4.47
N THR A 100 -17.06 -5.91 3.82
CA THR A 100 -15.86 -6.51 4.41
C THR A 100 -14.92 -5.44 5.01
N PRO A 101 -14.15 -5.78 6.07
CA PRO A 101 -13.11 -4.90 6.56
C PRO A 101 -12.04 -4.57 5.50
N LEU A 102 -11.70 -5.52 4.62
CA LEU A 102 -10.75 -5.27 3.55
C LEU A 102 -11.29 -4.26 2.53
N GLY A 103 -12.57 -4.37 2.15
CA GLY A 103 -13.25 -3.38 1.32
C GLY A 103 -13.24 -1.99 1.98
N ARG A 104 -13.50 -1.91 3.29
CA ARG A 104 -13.40 -0.66 4.07
C ARG A 104 -12.01 -0.04 3.99
N ALA A 105 -10.96 -0.83 4.18
CA ALA A 105 -9.60 -0.35 4.04
C ALA A 105 -9.30 0.15 2.61
N ARG A 106 -9.79 -0.55 1.58
CA ARG A 106 -9.62 -0.14 0.18
C ARG A 106 -10.33 1.18 -0.14
N ALA A 107 -11.54 1.38 0.38
CA ALA A 107 -12.26 2.65 0.27
C ALA A 107 -11.50 3.76 1.00
N TRP A 108 -11.06 3.48 2.23
CA TRP A 108 -10.31 4.42 3.06
C TRP A 108 -9.03 4.90 2.37
N LEU A 109 -8.25 4.00 1.77
CA LEU A 109 -7.02 4.36 1.05
C LEU A 109 -7.31 5.28 -0.14
N ARG A 110 -8.39 5.02 -0.88
CA ARG A 110 -8.83 5.89 -2.00
C ARG A 110 -9.21 7.28 -1.51
N LEU A 111 -10.00 7.37 -0.44
CA LEU A 111 -10.41 8.66 0.14
C LEU A 111 -9.22 9.43 0.73
N ALA A 112 -8.30 8.76 1.42
CA ALA A 112 -7.09 9.37 1.96
C ALA A 112 -6.17 9.94 0.86
N LEU A 113 -6.11 9.28 -0.31
CA LEU A 113 -5.40 9.80 -1.48
C LEU A 113 -6.11 11.05 -2.05
N MET A 114 -7.44 11.00 -2.22
CA MET A 114 -8.23 12.15 -2.71
C MET A 114 -8.11 13.37 -1.80
N GLN A 115 -8.02 13.16 -0.48
CA GLN A 115 -7.76 14.22 0.50
C GLN A 115 -6.31 14.72 0.50
N LYS A 116 -5.38 14.07 -0.23
CA LYS A 116 -3.94 14.38 -0.23
C LYS A 116 -3.32 14.29 1.17
N LYS A 117 -3.79 13.35 1.98
CA LYS A 117 -3.42 13.18 3.41
C LYS A 117 -2.94 11.77 3.75
N MET A 118 -2.87 10.87 2.77
CA MET A 118 -2.42 9.49 3.00
C MET A 118 -1.07 9.40 3.73
N ALA A 119 -0.10 10.22 3.32
CA ALA A 119 1.21 10.25 3.97
C ALA A 119 1.11 10.67 5.45
N ASP A 120 0.34 11.72 5.75
CA ASP A 120 0.14 12.22 7.11
C ASP A 120 -0.55 11.17 8.01
N TYR A 121 -1.56 10.49 7.48
CA TYR A 121 -2.28 9.45 8.21
C TYR A 121 -1.41 8.23 8.49
N LEU A 122 -0.65 7.74 7.52
CA LEU A 122 0.25 6.61 7.77
C LEU A 122 1.44 7.01 8.65
N ARG A 123 1.87 8.28 8.59
CA ARG A 123 2.88 8.84 9.50
C ARG A 123 2.42 8.79 10.95
N CYS A 124 1.15 9.10 11.23
CA CYS A 124 0.65 9.09 12.60
C CYS A 124 0.67 7.66 13.20
N LEU A 125 0.40 6.64 12.39
CA LEU A 125 0.50 5.24 12.80
C LEU A 125 1.93 4.83 13.15
N ILE A 126 2.90 5.09 12.26
CA ILE A 126 4.30 4.68 12.49
C ILE A 126 4.96 5.42 13.66
N ILE A 127 4.49 6.64 14.00
CA ILE A 127 4.93 7.38 15.19
C ILE A 127 4.38 6.73 16.46
N LYS A 128 3.15 6.21 16.43
CA LYS A 128 2.48 5.55 17.56
C LYS A 128 2.73 4.04 17.56
N ARG A 129 4.02 3.65 17.51
CA ARG A 129 4.46 2.25 17.46
C ARG A 129 3.83 1.36 18.53
N ASP A 130 3.65 1.88 19.74
CA ASP A 130 3.07 1.11 20.85
C ASP A 130 1.67 0.58 20.50
N LEU A 131 0.83 1.44 19.93
CA LEU A 131 -0.52 1.08 19.47
C LEU A 131 -0.47 0.22 18.20
N LEU A 132 0.41 0.58 17.25
CA LEU A 132 0.55 -0.15 15.99
C LEU A 132 1.03 -1.59 16.22
N SER A 133 1.83 -1.82 17.25
CA SER A 133 2.33 -3.14 17.66
C SER A 133 1.23 -4.10 18.09
N GLU A 134 0.02 -3.63 18.40
CA GLU A 134 -1.12 -4.51 18.68
C GLU A 134 -1.56 -5.31 17.43
N PHE A 135 -1.28 -4.76 16.24
CA PHE A 135 -1.70 -5.29 14.95
C PHE A 135 -0.57 -5.96 14.18
N TYR A 136 0.67 -5.51 14.35
CA TYR A 136 1.82 -5.97 13.59
C TYR A 136 2.83 -6.73 14.45
N GLU A 137 3.46 -7.72 13.83
CA GLU A 137 4.68 -8.32 14.35
C GLU A 137 5.85 -7.33 14.29
N TYR A 138 6.85 -7.50 15.15
CA TYR A 138 7.98 -6.56 15.26
C TYR A 138 8.75 -6.41 13.95
N HIS A 139 8.81 -7.46 13.13
CA HIS A 139 9.51 -7.52 11.84
C HIS A 139 8.65 -7.08 10.64
N ALA A 140 7.43 -6.59 10.90
CA ALA A 140 6.53 -6.09 9.87
C ALA A 140 7.10 -4.86 9.16
N LEU A 141 6.72 -4.63 7.90
CA LEU A 141 7.22 -3.52 7.10
C LEU A 141 6.90 -2.16 7.75
N MET A 142 5.68 -1.99 8.26
CA MET A 142 5.26 -0.78 8.95
C MET A 142 5.92 -0.60 10.34
N MET A 143 6.57 -1.65 10.85
CA MET A 143 7.29 -1.67 12.12
C MET A 143 8.81 -1.58 11.93
N GLU A 144 9.29 -1.29 10.73
CA GLU A 144 10.71 -1.22 10.37
C GLU A 144 11.01 0.05 9.55
N GLU A 145 12.29 0.30 9.24
CA GLU A 145 12.74 1.50 8.53
C GLU A 145 12.07 1.65 7.14
N GLU A 146 11.81 0.53 6.46
CA GLU A 146 11.20 0.51 5.14
C GLU A 146 9.82 1.19 5.14
N GLY A 147 9.01 1.00 6.18
CA GLY A 147 7.72 1.67 6.34
C GLY A 147 7.85 3.19 6.45
N ALA A 148 8.85 3.68 7.19
CA ALA A 148 9.11 5.11 7.30
C ALA A 148 9.55 5.74 5.97
N VAL A 149 10.36 5.02 5.20
CA VAL A 149 10.78 5.45 3.85
C VAL A 149 9.58 5.52 2.92
N ILE A 150 8.72 4.50 2.88
CA ILE A 150 7.50 4.49 2.06
C ILE A 150 6.62 5.69 2.41
N VAL A 151 6.35 5.92 3.70
CA VAL A 151 5.55 7.08 4.16
C VAL A 151 6.16 8.40 3.72
N GLY A 152 7.49 8.55 3.75
CA GLY A 152 8.18 9.74 3.23
C GLY A 152 7.97 9.94 1.73
N LEU A 153 7.98 8.86 0.93
CA LEU A 153 7.75 8.92 -0.51
C LEU A 153 6.30 9.27 -0.86
N LEU A 154 5.33 8.84 -0.04
CA LEU A 154 3.91 9.14 -0.26
C LEU A 154 3.59 10.64 -0.25
N VAL A 155 4.43 11.47 0.36
CA VAL A 155 4.28 12.95 0.32
C VAL A 155 4.27 13.47 -1.12
N GLY A 156 5.02 12.82 -2.02
CA GLY A 156 5.04 13.16 -3.44
C GLY A 156 3.68 13.00 -4.13
N LEU A 157 2.79 12.15 -3.60
CA LEU A 157 1.45 11.93 -4.16
C LEU A 157 0.52 13.12 -3.95
N ASN A 158 0.84 14.07 -3.07
CA ASN A 158 -0.01 15.24 -2.82
C ASN A 158 -0.21 16.13 -4.07
N VAL A 159 0.67 16.01 -5.06
CA VAL A 159 0.55 16.71 -6.35
C VAL A 159 -0.51 16.09 -7.26
N ILE A 160 -0.90 14.84 -7.03
CA ILE A 160 -1.86 14.13 -7.87
C ILE A 160 -3.27 14.65 -7.60
N ASP A 161 -4.01 14.93 -8.66
CA ASP A 161 -5.43 15.21 -8.61
C ASP A 161 -6.22 13.95 -8.98
N ALA A 162 -7.11 13.51 -8.09
CA ALA A 162 -7.84 12.26 -8.25
C ALA A 162 -9.29 12.43 -7.80
N ASN A 163 -10.21 11.86 -8.57
CA ASN A 163 -11.63 11.79 -8.24
C ASN A 163 -12.11 10.36 -8.42
N LEU A 164 -12.07 9.58 -7.33
CA LEU A 164 -12.26 8.14 -7.36
C LEU A 164 -13.68 7.76 -6.98
N CYS A 165 -14.30 6.92 -7.81
CA CYS A 165 -15.66 6.46 -7.56
C CYS A 165 -15.65 5.32 -6.54
N VAL A 166 -15.75 5.60 -5.25
CA VAL A 166 -15.88 4.53 -4.25
C VAL A 166 -17.29 3.92 -4.21
N LYS A 167 -18.30 4.66 -4.67
CA LYS A 167 -19.71 4.25 -4.59
C LYS A 167 -20.07 3.35 -5.77
N GLY A 168 -20.46 2.12 -5.48
CA GLY A 168 -20.87 1.14 -6.50
C GLY A 168 -19.71 0.32 -7.08
N GLU A 169 -18.48 0.59 -6.68
CA GLU A 169 -17.35 -0.32 -6.92
C GLU A 169 -17.42 -1.53 -5.99
N ASP A 170 -17.13 -2.72 -6.54
CA ASP A 170 -16.97 -3.94 -5.76
C ASP A 170 -15.57 -4.02 -5.13
N LEU A 171 -15.36 -3.21 -4.09
CA LEU A 171 -14.10 -3.19 -3.33
C LEU A 171 -13.91 -4.43 -2.46
N ASP A 172 -14.98 -5.18 -2.18
CA ASP A 172 -14.94 -6.38 -1.34
C ASP A 172 -14.31 -7.58 -2.07
N SER A 173 -14.56 -7.72 -3.39
CA SER A 173 -14.10 -8.86 -4.18
C SER A 173 -12.91 -8.60 -5.09
N GLN A 174 -12.35 -7.38 -5.11
CA GLN A 174 -11.12 -7.08 -5.87
C GLN A 174 -9.95 -8.00 -5.49
N VAL A 175 -9.30 -8.58 -6.50
CA VAL A 175 -8.08 -9.39 -6.32
C VAL A 175 -6.86 -8.50 -6.61
N GLY A 176 -6.03 -8.26 -5.60
CA GLY A 176 -4.85 -7.40 -5.71
C GLY A 176 -3.65 -8.11 -6.33
N VAL A 177 -3.69 -8.34 -7.65
CA VAL A 177 -2.56 -8.88 -8.42
C VAL A 177 -1.65 -7.71 -8.83
N ILE A 178 -0.35 -7.85 -8.55
CA ILE A 178 0.66 -6.89 -8.98
C ILE A 178 1.01 -7.20 -10.45
N ASP A 179 0.79 -6.24 -11.36
CA ASP A 179 1.23 -6.36 -12.75
C ASP A 179 2.71 -5.96 -12.87
N PHE A 180 3.59 -6.95 -12.99
CA PHE A 180 5.03 -6.71 -13.13
C PHE A 180 5.45 -6.27 -14.52
N SER A 181 4.60 -6.43 -15.54
CA SER A 181 4.93 -6.00 -16.91
C SER A 181 5.12 -4.48 -16.98
N MET A 182 4.51 -3.74 -16.05
CA MET A 182 4.69 -2.29 -15.91
C MET A 182 6.12 -1.88 -15.52
N TYR A 183 6.88 -2.78 -14.86
CA TYR A 183 8.25 -2.50 -14.42
C TYR A 183 9.32 -3.09 -15.34
N LEU A 184 8.95 -4.02 -16.22
CA LEU A 184 9.88 -4.71 -17.12
C LEU A 184 10.08 -3.97 -18.45
N LYS A 185 9.25 -2.98 -18.78
CA LYS A 185 9.19 -2.38 -20.12
C LYS A 185 10.27 -1.35 -20.48
N ASN A 186 11.26 -1.12 -19.61
CA ASN A 186 12.28 -0.10 -19.85
C ASN A 186 13.71 -0.67 -19.83
N GLU A 187 13.99 -1.78 -20.53
CA GLU A 187 15.37 -2.29 -20.60
C GLU A 187 16.30 -1.41 -21.47
N ASP A 188 15.73 -0.58 -22.36
CA ASP A 188 16.51 0.17 -23.36
C ASP A 188 16.97 1.57 -22.92
N ASP A 189 16.52 2.09 -21.77
CA ASP A 189 16.79 3.49 -21.34
C ASP A 189 17.45 3.59 -19.94
N ILE A 190 17.85 2.47 -19.33
CA ILE A 190 18.12 2.43 -17.90
C ILE A 190 19.60 2.35 -17.54
N GLY A 191 20.07 3.41 -16.87
CA GLY A 191 21.35 3.44 -16.16
C GLY A 191 21.42 2.39 -15.04
N SER A 192 22.64 2.02 -14.66
CA SER A 192 23.01 0.88 -13.79
C SER A 192 22.28 0.72 -12.44
N LYS A 193 21.50 1.70 -11.97
CA LYS A 193 20.81 1.70 -10.66
C LYS A 193 19.45 0.99 -10.69
N GLU A 194 18.66 1.12 -11.76
CA GLU A 194 17.31 0.53 -11.81
C GLU A 194 17.34 -0.96 -12.23
N ARG A 195 18.49 -1.46 -12.76
CA ARG A 195 18.75 -2.91 -12.91
C ARG A 195 18.67 -3.70 -11.60
N TYR A 196 19.03 -3.08 -10.47
CA TYR A 196 18.90 -3.70 -9.16
C TYR A 196 17.45 -3.73 -8.65
N GLU A 197 16.63 -2.79 -9.09
CA GLU A 197 15.21 -2.70 -8.71
C GLU A 197 14.37 -3.74 -9.47
N GLY A 198 14.67 -3.96 -10.76
CA GLY A 198 14.12 -5.08 -11.54
C GLY A 198 14.47 -6.46 -10.94
N PHE A 199 15.67 -6.61 -10.37
CA PHE A 199 16.05 -7.83 -9.66
C PHE A 199 15.18 -8.10 -8.41
N GLY A 200 14.80 -7.04 -7.68
CA GLY A 200 13.87 -7.14 -6.55
C GLY A 200 12.46 -7.59 -6.97
N VAL A 201 12.00 -7.16 -8.15
CA VAL A 201 10.75 -7.62 -8.77
C VAL A 201 10.81 -9.12 -9.06
N PHE A 202 11.86 -9.60 -9.72
CA PHE A 202 12.05 -11.03 -9.99
C PHE A 202 12.13 -11.86 -8.70
N GLN A 203 12.80 -11.36 -7.67
CA GLN A 203 12.92 -12.02 -6.38
C GLN A 203 11.57 -12.09 -5.65
N TYR A 204 10.75 -11.04 -5.73
CA TYR A 204 9.39 -11.05 -5.18
C TYR A 204 8.46 -12.03 -5.93
N CYS A 205 8.54 -12.10 -7.26
CA CYS A 205 7.82 -13.10 -8.06
C CYS A 205 8.20 -14.54 -7.66
N GLY A 206 9.50 -14.82 -7.49
CA GLY A 206 9.98 -16.14 -7.06
C GLY A 206 9.45 -16.54 -5.68
N PHE A 207 9.28 -15.57 -4.78
CA PHE A 207 8.73 -15.79 -3.44
C PHE A 207 7.21 -16.05 -3.47
N ILE A 208 6.44 -15.24 -4.22
CA ILE A 208 4.98 -15.38 -4.30
C ILE A 208 4.55 -16.66 -5.02
N TYR A 209 5.26 -17.06 -6.09
CA TYR A 209 4.88 -18.20 -6.92
C TYR A 209 5.62 -19.51 -6.59
N GLY A 210 6.45 -19.53 -5.54
CA GLY A 210 7.10 -20.75 -5.04
C GLY A 210 8.04 -21.44 -6.04
N LYS A 211 8.51 -20.72 -7.08
CA LYS A 211 9.49 -21.21 -8.04
C LYS A 211 10.67 -20.27 -8.07
N LEU A 212 11.74 -20.68 -7.43
CA LEU A 212 13.09 -20.36 -7.88
C LEU A 212 13.68 -21.64 -8.50
N PRO A 213 14.43 -21.56 -9.61
CA PRO A 213 15.39 -22.61 -9.95
C PRO A 213 16.50 -22.71 -8.89
#